data_AF-A0A958TP18-F1
#
_entry.id   AF-A0A958TP18-F1
#
_cell.length_a   1.000
_cell.length_b   1.000
_cell.length_c   1.000
_cell.angle_alpha   90.00
_cell.angle_beta   90.00
_cell.angle_gamma   90.00
#
_symmetry.space_group_name_H-M   'P 1'
#
loop_
_entity.id
_entity.type
_entity.pdbx_description
1 polymer ?
#
loop_
_entity_poly.entity_id
_entity_poly.type
_entity_poly.pdbx_seq_one_letter_code
_entity_poly.pdbx_strand_id
1 'polypeptide(L)' 'MSLNIVLIEPEIPNNTGNIGRLTLASGSNLHLVKPFGFELTDARLKRAGLDYW' A
#
# COMPACT_ATOMS: atom_id res chain seq x y z
N MET A 1 20.33 -2.54 2.75
CA MET A 1 19.90 -1.21 2.25
C MET A 1 18.46 -1.38 1.80
N SER A 2 17.47 -0.76 2.45
CA SER A 2 16.07 -0.91 2.07
C SER A 2 15.76 -0.05 0.83
N LEU A 3 15.02 -0.62 -0.12
CA LEU A 3 14.52 0.12 -1.28
C LEU A 3 13.28 0.92 -0.89
N ASN A 4 13.01 2.00 -1.63
CA ASN A 4 11.81 2.81 -1.46
C ASN A 4 10.94 2.67 -2.71
N ILE A 5 9.68 2.30 -2.51
CA ILE A 5 8.65 2.21 -3.56
C ILE A 5 7.67 3.35 -3.31
N VAL A 6 7.48 4.21 -4.31
CA VAL A 6 6.61 5.39 -4.20
C VAL A 6 5.47 5.26 -5.19
N LEU A 7 4.23 5.26 -4.70
CA LEU A 7 3.02 5.31 -5.52
C LEU A 7 2.48 6.74 -5.51
N ILE A 8 2.52 7.38 -6.68
CA ILE A 8 1.96 8.71 -6.90
C ILE A 8 0.52 8.55 -7.32
N GLU A 9 -0.38 9.17 -6.56
CA GLU A 9 -1.81 9.23 -6.83
C GLU A 9 -2.46 7.87 -7.15
N PRO A 10 -2.28 6.84 -6.30
CA PRO A 10 -2.75 5.51 -6.61
C PRO A 10 -4.28 5.45 -6.72
N GLU A 11 -4.77 4.92 -7.84
CA GLU A 11 -6.20 4.89 -8.15
C GLU A 11 -6.88 3.58 -7.77
N ILE A 12 -6.18 2.46 -7.92
CA ILE A 12 -6.75 1.12 -7.76
C ILE A 12 -6.32 0.52 -6.41
N PRO A 13 -7.24 0.26 -5.47
CA PRO A 13 -6.90 -0.21 -4.12
C PRO A 13 -6.21 -1.57 -4.14
N ASN A 14 -6.62 -2.48 -5.03
CA ASN A 14 -6.03 -3.82 -5.12
C ASN A 14 -4.55 -3.79 -5.56
N ASN A 15 -4.19 -2.88 -6.47
CA ASN A 15 -2.81 -2.70 -6.88
C ASN A 15 -1.96 -2.21 -5.70
N THR A 16 -2.48 -1.24 -4.95
CA THR A 16 -1.80 -0.67 -3.78
C THR A 16 -1.61 -1.72 -2.68
N GLY A 17 -2.64 -2.54 -2.41
CA GLY A 17 -2.55 -3.65 -1.46
C GLY A 17 -1.54 -4.74 -1.87
N ASN A 18 -1.53 -5.13 -3.14
CA ASN A 18 -0.56 -6.09 -3.66
C ASN A 18 0.89 -5.56 -3.61
N ILE A 19 1.09 -4.27 -3.86
CA ILE A 19 2.40 -3.64 -3.74
C ILE A 19 2.83 -3.56 -2.26
N GLY A 20 1.92 -3.32 -1.31
CA GLY A 20 2.26 -3.41 0.12
C GLY A 20 2.67 -4.82 0.57
N ARG A 21 2.07 -5.88 0.01
CA ARG A 21 2.55 -7.27 0.21
C ARG A 21 3.99 -7.42 -0.27
N LEU A 22 4.30 -6.88 -1.45
CA LEU A 22 5.64 -6.91 -2.01
C LEU A 22 6.64 -6.14 -1.15
N THR A 23 6.27 -4.97 -0.62
CA THR A 23 7.17 -4.17 0.22
C THR A 23 7.49 -4.90 1.52
N LEU A 24 6.50 -5.55 2.13
CA LEU A 24 6.72 -6.42 3.29
C LEU A 24 7.67 -7.59 2.96
N ALA A 25 7.41 -8.31 1.86
CA ALA A 25 8.21 -9.47 1.46
C ALA A 25 9.66 -9.11 1.08
N SER A 26 9.89 -7.90 0.57
CA SER A 26 11.20 -7.42 0.12
C SER A 26 11.95 -6.59 1.16
N GLY A 27 11.35 -6.28 2.32
CA GLY A 27 11.93 -5.35 3.30
C GLY A 27 12.08 -3.92 2.76
N SER A 28 11.23 -3.54 1.81
CA SER A 28 11.19 -2.19 1.22
C SER A 28 10.21 -1.29 1.96
N ASN A 29 10.39 0.02 1.86
CA ASN A 29 9.43 1.01 2.36
C ASN A 29 8.42 1.38 1.26
N LEU A 30 7.14 1.45 1.62
CA LEU A 30 6.07 1.94 0.74
C LEU A 30 5.71 3.38 1.09
N HIS A 31 5.74 4.27 0.11
CA HIS A 31 5.31 5.66 0.22
C HIS A 31 4.11 5.91 -0.68
N LEU A 32 3.06 6.53 -0.15
CA LEU A 32 1.84 6.83 -0.90
C LEU A 32 1.63 8.35 -0.94
N VAL A 33 1.59 8.91 -2.15
CA VAL A 33 1.38 10.34 -2.37
C VAL A 33 -0.05 10.57 -2.80
N LYS A 34 -0.73 11.46 -2.09
CA LYS A 34 -2.13 11.86 -2.33
C LYS A 34 -2.27 12.68 -3.63
N PRO A 35 -3.51 12.81 -4.17
CA PRO A 35 -4.76 12.16 -3.74
C PRO A 35 -4.83 10.66 -4.06
N PHE A 36 -5.61 9.91 -3.29
CA PHE A 36 -5.89 8.50 -3.59
C PHE A 36 -7.22 8.39 -4.35
N GLY A 37 -7.30 7.50 -5.33
CA GLY A 37 -8.56 7.14 -5.99
C GLY A 37 -9.46 6.24 -5.15
N PHE A 38 -9.06 5.93 -3.91
CA PHE A 38 -9.79 5.10 -2.95
C PHE A 38 -9.59 5.59 -1.52
N GLU A 39 -10.47 5.16 -0.61
CA GLU A 39 -10.29 5.43 0.81
C GLU A 39 -9.38 4.38 1.46
N LEU A 40 -8.38 4.87 2.20
CA LEU A 40 -7.49 4.06 3.02
C LEU A 40 -7.92 4.16 4.48
N THR A 41 -8.69 3.19 4.97
CA THR A 41 -9.17 3.13 6.36
C THR A 41 -8.87 1.78 6.98
N ASP A 42 -8.65 1.73 8.30
CA ASP A 42 -8.35 0.50 9.04
C ASP A 42 -9.39 -0.61 8.80
N ALA A 43 -10.67 -0.23 8.71
CA ALA A 43 -11.75 -1.17 8.42
C ALA A 43 -11.63 -1.81 7.02
N ARG A 44 -11.20 -1.05 6.01
CA ARG A 44 -10.98 -1.55 4.64
C ARG A 44 -9.71 -2.39 4.56
N LEU A 45 -8.64 -1.97 5.23
CA LEU A 45 -7.37 -2.71 5.31
C LEU A 45 -7.55 -4.07 5.98
N LYS A 46 -8.23 -4.11 7.13
CA LYS A 46 -8.56 -5.35 7.84
C LYS A 46 -9.41 -6.28 6.98
N ARG A 47 -10.39 -5.75 6.24
CA ARG A 47 -11.23 -6.53 5.31
C ARG A 47 -10.42 -7.12 4.14
N ALA A 48 -9.39 -6.41 3.69
CA ALA A 48 -8.50 -6.85 2.63
C ALA A 48 -7.40 -7.82 3.10
N GLY A 49 -7.38 -8.19 4.40
CA GLY A 49 -6.33 -9.02 5.00
C GLY A 49 -4.95 -8.36 4.90
N LEU A 50 -4.91 -7.04 5.08
CA LEU A 50 -3.70 -6.22 5.11
C LEU A 50 -3.40 -5.79 6.56
N ASP A 51 -3.29 -6.77 7.45
CA ASP A 51 -3.08 -6.58 8.90
C ASP A 51 -1.68 -6.01 9.26
N TYR A 52 -0.80 -5.90 8.28
CA TYR A 52 0.58 -5.37 8.37
C TYR A 52 0.74 -3.99 7.72
N TRP A 53 -0.37 -3.38 7.28
CA TRP A 53 -0.38 -2.10 6.59
C TRP A 53 -0.19 -0.91 7.54
#